data_AF-J0L7G0-F1
#
_entry.id   AF-J0L7G0-F1
#
_cell.length_a   1.000
_cell.length_b   1.000
_cell.length_c   1.000
_cell.angle_alpha   90.00
_cell.angle_beta   90.00
_cell.angle_gamma   90.00
#
_symmetry.space_group_name_H-M   'P 1'
#
loop_
_entity.id
_entity.type
_entity.pdbx_description
1 polymer ?
#
loop_
_entity_poly.entity_id
_entity_poly.type
_entity_poly.pdbx_seq_one_letter_code
_entity_poly.pdbx_strand_id
1 'polypeptide(L)'
;MHVPLDKVGWKGRRRCPDWLQDKLKGGRWALRALNQPLSNIPLDKWKAGPRTTNGNEQAHHNVNLDGTQLSLLAGIMHGMEFDSRLLRGRLAFATSGVQTRYTLGTDWQRAARNIKRGENVARKVRASHDAAIDESKAGLLAAVSDARDQVSVLSASSSTQSQASDARKRLRELDETIPQQRTHLLKLAKLGSGSVDISNASFECFVSVAFAELSLLLWGRHITLNFAVPSL
;
A
#
# COMPACT_ATOMS: atom_id res chain seq x y z
N MET A 1 8.00 -6.65 3.05
CA MET A 1 8.36 -7.93 3.70
C MET A 1 8.30 -9.04 2.67
N HIS A 2 9.46 -9.53 2.24
CA HIS A 2 9.57 -10.71 1.39
C HIS A 2 9.58 -11.92 2.32
N VAL A 3 8.51 -12.72 2.34
CA VAL A 3 8.51 -13.98 3.08
C VAL A 3 9.10 -15.03 2.13
N PRO A 4 10.26 -15.62 2.45
CA PRO A 4 10.83 -16.71 1.66
C PRO A 4 9.85 -17.90 1.64
N LEU A 5 9.42 -18.30 0.44
CA LEU A 5 8.40 -19.34 0.22
C LEU A 5 8.84 -20.75 0.67
N ASP A 6 10.12 -20.92 1.00
CA ASP A 6 10.71 -22.16 1.53
C ASP A 6 10.37 -22.42 3.01
N LYS A 7 9.85 -21.43 3.75
CA LYS A 7 9.57 -21.56 5.19
C LYS A 7 8.12 -21.85 5.57
N VAL A 8 7.21 -21.99 4.61
CA VAL A 8 5.81 -22.35 4.89
C VAL A 8 5.73 -23.88 5.11
N GLY A 9 5.80 -24.30 6.37
CA GLY A 9 5.80 -25.71 6.76
C GLY A 9 4.47 -26.42 6.47
N TRP A 10 4.34 -26.98 5.26
CA TRP A 10 3.21 -27.84 4.90
C TRP A 10 3.49 -29.29 5.32
N LYS A 11 3.03 -29.68 6.52
CA LYS A 11 3.07 -31.08 6.95
C LYS A 11 1.98 -31.87 6.24
N GLY A 12 2.33 -32.47 5.10
CA GLY A 12 1.53 -33.53 4.48
C GLY A 12 1.57 -33.55 2.96
N ARG A 13 2.10 -34.66 2.42
CA ARG A 13 2.08 -35.13 1.01
C ARG A 13 3.25 -34.65 0.12
N ARG A 14 4.10 -35.61 -0.26
CA ARG A 14 5.19 -35.54 -1.26
C ARG A 14 4.84 -34.89 -2.61
N ARG A 15 3.57 -34.55 -2.88
CA ARG A 15 3.10 -33.95 -4.14
C ARG A 15 3.25 -32.42 -4.20
N CYS A 16 3.34 -31.74 -3.06
CA CYS A 16 3.41 -30.27 -3.02
C CYS A 16 4.76 -29.70 -3.52
N PRO A 17 5.93 -30.28 -3.17
CA PRO A 17 7.21 -29.80 -3.69
C PRO A 17 7.34 -29.98 -5.19
N ASP A 18 6.90 -31.13 -5.73
CA ASP A 18 6.94 -31.41 -7.16
C ASP A 18 5.96 -30.53 -7.94
N TRP A 19 4.77 -30.27 -7.39
CA TRP A 19 3.82 -29.32 -7.96
C TRP A 19 4.36 -27.89 -7.95
N LEU A 20 4.98 -27.46 -6.85
CA LEU A 20 5.59 -26.13 -6.76
C LEU A 20 6.76 -26.00 -7.73
N GLN A 21 7.61 -27.02 -7.83
CA GLN A 21 8.70 -27.08 -8.81
C GLN A 21 8.17 -27.09 -10.25
N ASP A 22 7.09 -27.81 -10.53
CA ASP A 22 6.38 -27.77 -11.80
C ASP A 22 5.88 -26.34 -12.12
N LYS A 23 5.25 -25.65 -11.16
CA LYS A 23 4.80 -24.26 -11.38
C LYS A 23 5.95 -23.25 -11.46
N LEU A 24 7.08 -23.51 -10.84
CA LEU A 24 8.29 -22.67 -10.93
C LEU A 24 9.07 -22.90 -12.24
N LYS A 25 9.11 -24.14 -12.76
CA LYS A 25 9.90 -24.54 -13.92
C LYS A 25 9.09 -24.68 -15.21
N GLY A 26 7.98 -25.40 -15.21
CA GLY A 26 7.15 -25.69 -16.38
C GLY A 26 5.92 -24.78 -16.56
N GLY A 27 5.24 -24.42 -15.46
CA GLY A 27 3.99 -23.67 -15.44
C GLY A 27 4.10 -22.25 -14.87
N ARG A 28 5.14 -21.50 -15.27
CA ARG A 28 5.47 -20.16 -14.70
C ARG A 28 4.30 -19.18 -14.72
N TRP A 29 3.40 -19.30 -15.69
CA TRP A 29 2.25 -18.42 -15.85
C TRP A 29 1.30 -18.48 -14.64
N ALA A 30 1.12 -19.64 -14.00
CA ALA A 30 0.17 -19.79 -12.90
C ALA A 30 0.62 -19.01 -11.67
N LEU A 31 1.91 -19.08 -11.32
CA LEU A 31 2.47 -18.29 -10.22
C LEU A 31 2.47 -16.80 -10.53
N ARG A 32 2.72 -16.40 -11.78
CA ARG A 32 2.62 -15.01 -12.22
C ARG A 32 1.19 -14.49 -12.30
N ALA A 33 0.18 -15.36 -12.41
CA ALA A 33 -1.24 -15.02 -12.39
C ALA A 33 -1.82 -15.00 -10.96
N LEU A 34 -1.17 -15.67 -10.01
CA LEU A 34 -1.53 -15.68 -8.58
C LEU A 34 -0.75 -14.65 -7.75
N ASN A 35 0.47 -14.30 -8.15
CA ASN A 35 1.36 -13.43 -7.39
C ASN A 35 1.74 -12.15 -8.17
N GLN A 36 1.21 -11.01 -7.73
CA GLN A 36 1.37 -9.73 -8.42
C GLN A 36 2.83 -9.28 -8.59
N PRO A 37 3.72 -9.36 -7.57
CA PRO A 37 5.14 -9.05 -7.73
C PRO A 37 5.87 -9.84 -8.83
N LEU A 38 5.40 -11.05 -9.16
CA LEU A 38 5.99 -11.89 -10.20
C LEU A 38 5.34 -11.66 -11.57
N SER A 39 4.23 -10.93 -11.61
CA SER A 39 3.49 -10.61 -12.81
C SER A 39 4.12 -9.43 -13.54
N ASN A 40 4.06 -9.44 -14.88
CA ASN A 40 4.41 -8.28 -15.69
C ASN A 40 3.27 -7.24 -15.74
N ILE A 41 2.19 -7.43 -14.97
CA ILE A 41 0.99 -6.61 -14.97
C ILE A 41 1.09 -5.50 -13.91
N PRO A 42 0.87 -4.23 -14.27
CA PRO A 42 0.80 -3.12 -13.30
C PRO A 42 -0.25 -3.37 -12.21
N LEU A 43 0.07 -3.00 -10.96
CA LEU A 43 -0.74 -3.26 -9.77
C LEU A 43 -2.20 -2.80 -9.90
N ASP A 44 -2.43 -1.64 -10.54
CA ASP A 44 -3.77 -1.07 -10.72
C ASP A 44 -4.66 -1.96 -11.59
N LYS A 45 -4.08 -2.51 -12.66
CA LYS A 45 -4.75 -3.43 -13.59
C LYS A 45 -4.97 -4.79 -12.94
N TRP A 46 -3.97 -5.27 -12.21
CA TRP A 46 -4.05 -6.53 -11.47
C TRP A 46 -5.21 -6.54 -10.45
N LYS A 47 -5.40 -5.44 -9.72
CA LYS A 47 -6.48 -5.30 -8.73
C LYS A 47 -7.86 -4.99 -9.35
N ALA A 48 -7.91 -4.61 -10.62
CA ALA A 48 -9.15 -4.28 -11.32
C ALA A 48 -9.95 -5.52 -11.75
N GLY A 49 -9.32 -6.69 -11.78
CA GLY A 49 -9.96 -7.95 -12.12
C GLY A 49 -11.02 -8.37 -11.07
N PRO A 50 -12.18 -8.89 -11.48
CA PRO A 50 -13.15 -9.46 -10.55
C PRO A 50 -12.51 -10.62 -9.77
N ARG A 51 -12.94 -10.80 -8.51
CA ARG A 51 -12.41 -11.83 -7.57
C ARG A 51 -12.70 -13.29 -7.98
N THR A 52 -13.33 -13.50 -9.13
CA THR A 52 -13.64 -14.82 -9.70
C THR A 52 -12.42 -15.37 -10.42
N THR A 53 -12.00 -16.57 -10.04
CA THR A 53 -10.69 -17.16 -10.37
C THR A 53 -10.46 -17.34 -11.88
N ASN A 54 -11.40 -17.95 -12.59
CA ASN A 54 -11.13 -18.42 -13.96
C ASN A 54 -10.91 -17.29 -14.99
N GLY A 55 -11.74 -16.25 -15.00
CA GLY A 55 -11.64 -15.16 -15.97
C GLY A 55 -10.43 -14.26 -15.74
N ASN A 56 -10.07 -14.02 -14.48
CA ASN A 56 -8.91 -13.20 -14.13
C ASN A 56 -7.60 -13.94 -14.39
N GLU A 57 -7.55 -15.24 -14.07
CA GLU A 57 -6.39 -16.11 -14.36
C GLU A 57 -6.11 -16.19 -15.87
N GLN A 58 -7.15 -16.32 -16.71
CA GLN A 58 -6.99 -16.31 -18.17
C GLN A 58 -6.52 -14.95 -18.71
N ALA A 59 -7.06 -13.84 -18.21
CA ALA A 59 -6.62 -12.51 -18.62
C ALA A 59 -5.15 -12.26 -18.23
N HIS A 60 -4.76 -12.68 -17.03
CA HIS A 60 -3.38 -12.59 -16.56
C HIS A 60 -2.42 -13.50 -17.34
N HIS A 61 -2.87 -14.69 -17.73
CA HIS A 61 -2.13 -15.60 -18.60
C HIS A 61 -1.82 -14.95 -19.95
N ASN A 62 -2.84 -14.42 -20.63
CA ASN A 62 -2.68 -13.83 -21.97
C ASN A 62 -1.76 -12.61 -21.95
N VAL A 63 -1.87 -11.71 -20.96
CA VAL A 63 -0.97 -10.55 -20.85
C VAL A 63 0.48 -10.96 -20.59
N ASN A 64 0.71 -12.05 -19.84
CA ASN A 64 2.05 -12.55 -19.58
C ASN A 64 2.65 -13.33 -20.77
N LEU A 65 1.84 -13.81 -21.71
CA LEU A 65 2.29 -14.45 -22.96
C LEU A 65 2.43 -13.46 -24.13
N ASP A 66 1.47 -12.56 -24.30
CA ASP A 66 1.37 -11.60 -25.42
C ASP A 66 2.16 -10.29 -25.15
N GLY A 67 2.73 -10.13 -23.96
CA GLY A 67 3.43 -8.92 -23.52
C GLY A 67 4.82 -8.72 -24.13
N THR A 68 5.39 -7.52 -23.92
CA THR A 68 6.76 -7.15 -24.36
C THR A 68 7.81 -8.17 -23.91
N GLN A 69 8.81 -8.44 -24.77
CA GLN A 69 9.84 -9.52 -24.69
C GLN A 69 9.50 -10.82 -25.46
N LEU A 70 8.77 -10.72 -26.57
CA LEU A 70 8.58 -11.84 -27.49
C LEU A 70 9.88 -12.18 -28.24
N SER A 71 10.09 -13.47 -28.54
CA SER A 71 11.13 -13.87 -29.49
C SER A 71 10.83 -13.25 -30.86
N LEU A 72 11.86 -13.05 -31.69
CA LEU A 72 11.69 -12.47 -33.03
C LEU A 72 10.63 -13.21 -33.85
N LEU A 73 10.61 -14.55 -33.80
CA LEU A 73 9.62 -15.37 -34.48
C LEU A 73 8.20 -15.13 -33.96
N ALA A 74 8.02 -15.06 -32.63
CA ALA A 74 6.70 -14.77 -32.06
C ALA A 74 6.23 -13.36 -32.45
N GLY A 75 7.14 -12.37 -32.46
CA GLY A 75 6.86 -11.03 -32.98
C GLY A 75 6.39 -11.04 -34.43
N ILE A 76 7.05 -11.82 -35.31
CA ILE A 76 6.67 -11.97 -36.72
C ILE A 76 5.28 -12.62 -36.85
N MET A 77 5.03 -13.72 -36.13
CA MET A 77 3.74 -14.42 -36.18
C MET A 77 2.59 -13.51 -35.70
N HIS A 78 2.79 -12.76 -34.62
CA HIS A 78 1.79 -11.81 -34.13
C HIS A 78 1.60 -10.62 -35.08
N GLY A 79 2.67 -10.15 -35.75
CA GLY A 79 2.56 -9.15 -36.82
C GLY A 79 1.68 -9.63 -37.98
N MET A 80 1.89 -10.87 -38.43
CA MET A 80 1.06 -11.49 -39.47
C MET A 80 -0.41 -11.62 -39.06
N GLU A 81 -0.68 -12.03 -37.82
CA GLU A 81 -2.05 -12.12 -37.31
C GLU A 81 -2.72 -10.74 -37.20
N PHE A 82 -1.97 -9.71 -36.87
CA PHE A 82 -2.45 -8.33 -36.84
C PHE A 82 -2.82 -7.84 -38.25
N ASP A 83 -1.94 -8.03 -39.22
CA ASP A 83 -2.17 -7.64 -40.61
C ASP A 83 -3.37 -8.37 -41.22
N SER A 84 -3.50 -9.67 -40.95
CA SER A 84 -4.66 -10.47 -41.37
C SER A 84 -5.98 -9.91 -40.82
N ARG A 85 -6.01 -9.55 -39.54
CA ARG A 85 -7.19 -8.91 -38.92
C ARG A 85 -7.49 -7.56 -39.53
N LEU A 86 -6.47 -6.74 -39.79
CA LEU A 86 -6.63 -5.41 -40.39
C LEU A 86 -7.21 -5.50 -41.81
N LEU A 87 -6.66 -6.40 -42.64
CA LEU A 87 -7.13 -6.62 -44.02
C LEU A 87 -8.56 -7.14 -44.05
N ARG A 88 -8.90 -8.13 -43.21
CA ARG A 88 -10.29 -8.62 -43.07
C ARG A 88 -11.24 -7.50 -42.67
N GLY A 89 -10.83 -6.63 -41.75
CA GLY A 89 -11.63 -5.47 -41.35
C GLY A 89 -11.87 -4.47 -42.48
N ARG A 90 -10.85 -4.18 -43.29
CA ARG A 90 -10.98 -3.31 -44.48
C ARG A 90 -11.89 -3.93 -45.53
N LEU A 91 -11.77 -5.23 -45.78
CA LEU A 91 -12.58 -5.95 -46.75
C LEU A 91 -14.05 -6.01 -46.31
N ALA A 92 -14.30 -6.27 -45.03
CA ALA A 92 -15.64 -6.20 -44.45
C ALA A 92 -16.25 -4.80 -44.58
N PHE A 93 -15.46 -3.73 -44.37
CA PHE A 93 -15.91 -2.36 -44.58
C PHE A 93 -16.23 -2.07 -46.05
N ALA A 94 -15.35 -2.46 -46.98
CA ALA A 94 -15.58 -2.27 -48.41
C ALA A 94 -16.84 -3.00 -48.91
N THR A 95 -17.15 -4.17 -48.32
CA THR A 95 -18.31 -4.98 -48.71
C THR A 95 -19.61 -4.46 -48.11
N SER A 96 -19.60 -4.06 -46.84
CA SER A 96 -20.83 -3.72 -46.09
C SER A 96 -21.05 -2.22 -45.87
N GLY A 97 -20.03 -1.38 -46.12
CA GLY A 97 -20.02 0.04 -45.75
C GLY A 97 -19.96 0.29 -44.23
N VAL A 98 -19.99 -0.75 -43.40
CA VAL A 98 -20.00 -0.66 -41.94
C VAL A 98 -18.58 -0.84 -41.42
N GLN A 99 -18.02 0.21 -40.79
CA GLN A 99 -16.69 0.09 -40.19
C GLN A 99 -16.71 -0.95 -39.08
N THR A 100 -15.64 -1.73 -38.94
CA THR A 100 -15.44 -2.67 -37.82
C THR A 100 -15.48 -2.00 -36.45
N ARG A 101 -15.41 -0.66 -36.38
CA ARG A 101 -15.65 0.15 -35.18
C ARG A 101 -17.12 0.15 -34.74
N TYR A 102 -18.05 0.03 -35.68
CA TYR A 102 -19.48 -0.10 -35.41
C TYR A 102 -19.81 -1.56 -35.07
N THR A 103 -19.20 -2.06 -33.99
CA THR A 103 -19.65 -3.31 -33.40
C THR A 103 -20.95 -3.05 -32.65
N LEU A 104 -21.95 -3.90 -32.88
CA LEU A 104 -23.11 -3.96 -32.01
C LEU A 104 -22.60 -4.12 -30.58
N GLY A 105 -23.10 -3.28 -29.66
CA GLY A 105 -22.74 -3.34 -28.26
C GLY A 105 -23.24 -4.63 -27.66
N THR A 106 -22.48 -5.71 -27.84
CA THR A 106 -22.74 -7.00 -27.24
C THR A 106 -22.57 -6.91 -25.73
N ASP A 107 -23.18 -7.84 -25.01
CA ASP A 107 -23.15 -7.82 -23.55
C ASP A 107 -21.73 -7.94 -23.00
N TRP A 108 -20.83 -8.65 -23.70
CA TRP A 108 -19.41 -8.69 -23.36
C TRP A 108 -18.72 -7.33 -23.50
N GLN A 109 -19.03 -6.53 -24.54
CA GLN A 109 -18.46 -5.18 -24.71
C GLN A 109 -18.96 -4.21 -23.65
N ARG A 110 -20.22 -4.36 -23.23
CA ARG A 110 -20.79 -3.60 -22.11
C ARG A 110 -20.12 -3.99 -20.80
N ALA A 111 -19.96 -5.28 -20.53
CA ALA A 111 -19.27 -5.77 -19.34
C ALA A 111 -17.80 -5.29 -19.28
N ALA A 112 -17.05 -5.41 -20.38
CA ALA A 112 -15.67 -4.93 -20.46
C ALA A 112 -15.55 -3.42 -20.22
N ARG A 113 -16.45 -2.62 -20.80
CA ARG A 113 -16.49 -1.17 -20.55
C ARG A 113 -16.85 -0.83 -19.11
N ASN A 114 -17.77 -1.58 -18.50
CA ASN A 114 -18.14 -1.40 -17.10
C ASN A 114 -16.97 -1.71 -16.16
N ILE A 115 -16.21 -2.78 -16.43
CA ILE A 115 -14.97 -3.09 -15.68
C ILE A 115 -13.97 -1.93 -15.80
N LYS A 116 -13.71 -1.44 -17.02
CA LYS A 116 -12.79 -0.31 -17.25
C LYS A 116 -13.26 0.97 -16.55
N ARG A 117 -14.57 1.23 -16.53
CA ARG A 117 -15.15 2.36 -15.77
C ARG A 117 -14.96 2.17 -14.27
N GLY A 118 -15.21 0.96 -13.75
CA GLY A 118 -15.00 0.61 -12.35
C GLY A 118 -13.53 0.78 -11.93
N GLU A 119 -12.59 0.33 -12.75
CA GLU A 119 -11.14 0.54 -12.53
C GLU A 119 -10.80 2.02 -12.44
N ASN A 120 -11.28 2.83 -13.39
CA ASN A 120 -11.01 4.26 -13.41
C ASN A 120 -11.56 4.97 -12.16
N VAL A 121 -12.77 4.59 -11.72
CA VAL A 121 -13.36 5.12 -10.48
C VAL A 121 -12.54 4.69 -9.27
N ALA A 122 -12.23 3.39 -9.15
CA ALA A 122 -11.43 2.86 -8.04
C ALA A 122 -10.02 3.48 -7.97
N ARG A 123 -9.41 3.80 -9.12
CA ARG A 123 -8.12 4.51 -9.18
C ARG A 123 -8.25 5.94 -8.66
N LYS A 124 -9.29 6.68 -9.08
CA LYS A 124 -9.54 8.04 -8.60
C LYS A 124 -9.80 8.07 -7.09
N VAL A 125 -10.62 7.14 -6.58
CA VAL A 125 -10.90 7.01 -5.15
C VAL A 125 -9.62 6.73 -4.36
N ARG A 126 -8.79 5.78 -4.83
CA ARG A 126 -7.49 5.50 -4.19
C ARG A 126 -6.56 6.70 -4.20
N ALA A 127 -6.45 7.42 -5.31
CA ALA A 127 -5.64 8.65 -5.38
C ALA A 127 -6.12 9.72 -4.40
N SER A 128 -7.44 9.86 -4.21
CA SER A 128 -8.01 10.76 -3.20
C SER A 128 -7.68 10.32 -1.78
N HIS A 129 -7.70 9.01 -1.49
CA HIS A 129 -7.27 8.49 -0.19
C HIS A 129 -5.78 8.70 0.05
N ASP A 130 -4.93 8.47 -0.96
CA ASP A 130 -3.49 8.70 -0.86
C ASP A 130 -3.19 10.18 -0.58
N ALA A 131 -3.85 11.11 -1.28
CA ALA A 131 -3.73 12.54 -0.99
C ALA A 131 -4.16 12.90 0.44
N ALA A 132 -5.25 12.30 0.95
CA ALA A 132 -5.69 12.50 2.33
C ALA A 132 -4.70 11.90 3.36
N ILE A 133 -4.02 10.79 3.02
CA ILE A 133 -2.97 10.21 3.85
C ILE A 133 -1.78 11.18 3.92
N ASP A 134 -1.36 11.75 2.78
CA ASP A 134 -0.26 12.73 2.72
C ASP A 134 -0.56 13.98 3.56
N GLU A 135 -1.78 14.52 3.45
CA GLU A 135 -2.22 15.66 4.26
C GLU A 135 -2.23 15.33 5.76
N SER A 136 -2.84 14.20 6.14
CA SER A 136 -2.88 13.76 7.54
C SER A 136 -1.47 13.48 8.10
N LYS A 137 -0.55 12.98 7.26
CA LYS A 137 0.85 12.74 7.62
C LYS A 137 1.60 14.05 7.82
N ALA A 138 1.43 15.02 6.93
CA ALA A 138 2.03 16.34 7.07
C ALA A 138 1.57 17.04 8.36
N GLY A 139 0.28 16.96 8.68
CA GLY A 139 -0.26 17.47 9.94
C GLY A 139 0.35 16.82 11.19
N LEU A 140 0.50 15.48 11.19
CA LEU A 140 1.14 14.76 12.28
C LEU A 140 2.61 15.15 12.45
N LEU A 141 3.36 15.26 11.35
CA LEU A 141 4.76 15.68 11.39
C LEU A 141 4.91 17.10 11.95
N ALA A 142 4.03 18.03 11.57
CA ALA A 142 4.02 19.39 12.09
C ALA A 142 3.71 19.44 13.61
N ALA A 143 2.77 18.62 14.09
CA ALA A 143 2.46 18.52 15.52
C ALA A 143 3.64 17.95 16.32
N VAL A 144 4.34 16.96 15.76
CA VAL A 144 5.54 16.39 16.38
C VAL A 144 6.70 17.39 16.41
N SER A 145 6.90 18.20 15.35
CA SER A 145 7.91 19.26 15.38
C SER A 145 7.57 20.37 16.39
N ASP A 146 6.30 20.80 16.48
CA ASP A 146 5.87 21.77 17.50
C ASP A 146 6.17 21.24 18.92
N ALA A 147 5.85 19.97 19.20
CA ALA A 147 6.17 19.34 20.48
C ALA A 147 7.69 19.35 20.77
N ARG A 148 8.51 19.05 19.75
CA ARG A 148 9.98 19.11 19.87
C ARG A 148 10.48 20.52 20.18
N ASP A 149 9.90 21.53 19.54
CA ASP A 149 10.25 22.94 19.77
C ASP A 149 9.86 23.36 21.19
N GLN A 150 8.68 22.99 21.69
CA GLN A 150 8.28 23.29 23.07
C GLN A 150 9.18 22.60 24.11
N VAL A 151 9.60 21.36 23.86
CA VAL A 151 10.58 20.67 24.72
C VAL A 151 11.91 21.41 24.71
N SER A 152 12.36 21.91 23.55
CA SER A 152 13.59 22.70 23.46
C SER A 152 13.52 23.99 24.28
N VAL A 153 12.37 24.68 24.25
CA VAL A 153 12.12 25.89 25.07
C VAL A 153 12.21 25.58 26.55
N LEU A 154 11.66 24.45 27.00
CA LEU A 154 11.74 24.02 28.41
C LEU A 154 13.16 23.61 28.82
N SER A 155 13.95 23.07 27.90
CA SER A 155 15.35 22.69 28.16
C SER A 155 16.31 23.89 28.15
N ALA A 156 15.90 25.02 27.56
CA ALA A 156 16.71 26.22 27.48
C ALA A 156 16.82 26.92 28.84
N SER A 157 18.05 27.12 29.31
CA SER A 157 18.38 27.72 30.61
C SER A 157 17.92 29.18 30.76
N SER A 158 17.59 29.84 29.65
CA SER A 158 17.16 31.24 29.58
C SER A 158 15.63 31.42 29.53
N SER A 159 14.86 30.34 29.62
CA SER A 159 13.40 30.43 29.55
C SER A 159 12.83 31.13 30.79
N THR A 160 11.95 32.11 30.55
CA THR A 160 11.22 32.76 31.63
C THR A 160 10.14 31.83 32.19
N GLN A 161 9.75 32.03 33.45
CA GLN A 161 8.70 31.23 34.10
C GLN A 161 7.37 31.25 33.32
N SER A 162 7.05 32.37 32.65
CA SER A 162 5.88 32.48 31.77
C SER A 162 6.01 31.58 30.54
N GLN A 163 7.15 31.66 29.82
CA GLN A 163 7.42 30.83 28.65
C GLN A 163 7.40 29.32 28.98
N ALA A 164 7.91 28.94 30.15
CA ALA A 164 7.87 27.55 30.60
C ALA A 164 6.44 27.08 30.93
N SER A 165 5.60 27.96 31.48
CA SER A 165 4.19 27.67 31.73
C SER A 165 3.42 27.47 30.42
N ASP A 166 3.62 28.37 29.45
CA ASP A 166 2.96 28.31 28.14
C ASP A 166 3.39 27.06 27.35
N ALA A 167 4.68 26.73 27.34
CA ALA A 167 5.21 25.53 26.69
C ALA A 167 4.63 24.24 27.29
N ARG A 168 4.48 24.15 28.63
CA ARG A 168 3.84 23.00 29.29
C ARG A 168 2.36 22.88 28.99
N LYS A 169 1.66 24.01 28.86
CA LYS A 169 0.25 24.00 28.44
C LYS A 169 0.14 23.47 27.02
N ARG A 170 0.98 23.97 26.11
CA ARG A 170 1.02 23.54 24.71
C ARG A 170 1.36 22.06 24.55
N LEU A 171 2.32 21.55 25.32
CA LEU A 171 2.66 20.13 25.32
C LEU A 171 1.50 19.25 25.76
N ARG A 172 0.70 19.67 26.75
CA ARG A 172 -0.52 18.93 27.16
C ARG A 172 -1.56 18.87 26.05
N GLU A 173 -1.78 19.98 25.34
CA GLU A 173 -2.68 20.00 24.18
C GLU A 173 -2.16 19.09 23.03
N LEU A 174 -0.85 19.07 22.80
CA LEU A 174 -0.24 18.22 21.78
C LEU A 174 -0.26 16.73 22.15
N ASP A 175 -0.08 16.40 23.42
CA ASP A 175 -0.16 15.02 23.93
C ASP A 175 -1.53 14.37 23.70
N GLU A 176 -2.61 15.17 23.75
CA GLU A 176 -3.96 14.70 23.42
C GLU A 176 -4.20 14.57 21.91
N THR A 177 -3.64 15.48 21.10
CA THR A 177 -3.96 15.58 19.65
C THR A 177 -3.13 14.64 18.78
N ILE A 178 -1.84 14.43 19.10
CA ILE A 178 -0.94 13.52 18.37
C ILE A 178 -1.48 12.08 18.27
N PRO A 179 -1.93 11.41 19.36
CA PRO A 179 -2.46 10.06 19.27
C PRO A 179 -3.76 10.00 18.44
N GLN A 180 -4.61 11.03 18.53
CA GLN A 180 -5.84 11.12 17.72
C GLN A 180 -5.50 11.20 16.22
N GLN A 181 -4.60 12.10 15.83
CA GLN A 181 -4.12 12.25 14.46
C GLN A 181 -3.46 10.96 13.95
N ARG A 182 -2.68 10.28 14.78
CA ARG A 182 -2.08 8.98 14.45
C ARG A 182 -3.14 7.91 14.19
N THR A 183 -4.15 7.79 15.05
CA THR A 183 -5.21 6.79 14.85
C THR A 183 -6.02 7.08 13.59
N HIS A 184 -6.25 8.35 13.27
CA HIS A 184 -6.90 8.79 12.05
C HIS A 184 -6.08 8.40 10.82
N LEU A 185 -4.78 8.67 10.82
CA LEU A 185 -3.84 8.28 9.75
C LEU A 185 -3.85 6.76 9.53
N LEU A 186 -3.79 5.95 10.61
CA LEU A 186 -3.84 4.49 10.50
C LEU A 186 -5.17 3.96 9.95
N LYS A 187 -6.30 4.66 10.19
CA LYS A 187 -7.58 4.32 9.58
C LYS A 187 -7.59 4.64 8.09
N LEU A 188 -7.09 5.82 7.70
CA LEU A 188 -6.98 6.23 6.30
C LEU A 188 -6.04 5.33 5.50
N ALA A 189 -4.91 4.94 6.10
CA ALA A 189 -3.94 4.03 5.52
C ALA A 189 -4.53 2.70 5.03
N LYS A 190 -5.57 2.18 5.71
CA LYS A 190 -6.25 0.94 5.30
C LYS A 190 -7.04 1.09 4.00
N LEU A 191 -7.40 2.32 3.64
CA LEU A 191 -8.20 2.65 2.45
C LEU A 191 -7.33 3.08 1.26
N GLY A 192 -6.08 3.47 1.50
CA GLY A 192 -5.13 3.90 0.49
C GLY A 192 -4.62 2.78 -0.42
N SER A 193 -3.85 3.16 -1.44
CA SER A 193 -3.26 2.22 -2.39
C SER A 193 -2.15 1.35 -1.78
N GLY A 194 -1.58 1.80 -0.66
CA GLY A 194 -0.38 1.24 -0.03
C GLY A 194 0.93 1.78 -0.61
N SER A 195 0.87 2.80 -1.48
CA SER A 195 2.06 3.45 -2.05
C SER A 195 2.67 4.50 -1.11
N VAL A 196 1.86 5.13 -0.27
CA VAL A 196 2.32 6.14 0.69
C VAL A 196 3.00 5.45 1.87
N ASP A 197 4.28 5.77 2.09
CA ASP A 197 5.04 5.22 3.20
C ASP A 197 4.66 5.88 4.54
N ILE A 198 4.22 5.05 5.48
CA ILE A 198 3.74 5.43 6.82
C ILE A 198 4.75 4.99 7.91
N SER A 199 5.83 4.31 7.54
CA SER A 199 6.79 3.74 8.48
C SER A 199 7.45 4.79 9.39
N ASN A 200 7.78 5.96 8.86
CA ASN A 200 8.35 7.08 9.64
C ASN A 200 7.39 7.64 10.71
N ALA A 201 6.07 7.51 10.54
CA ALA A 201 5.10 7.95 11.55
C ALA A 201 4.96 6.94 12.72
N SER A 202 5.58 5.75 12.59
CA SER A 202 5.38 4.64 13.53
C SER A 202 6.43 4.55 14.63
N PHE A 203 7.63 5.13 14.44
CA PHE A 203 8.80 4.83 15.27
C PHE A 203 9.29 5.94 16.22
N GLU A 204 8.95 7.22 16.03
CA GLU A 204 9.54 8.30 16.87
C GLU A 204 8.67 8.81 18.03
N CYS A 205 7.41 8.40 18.17
CA CYS A 205 6.51 9.03 19.13
C CYS A 205 6.50 8.38 20.54
N PHE A 206 7.24 7.30 20.80
CA PHE A 206 7.03 6.48 22.02
C PHE A 206 8.08 6.64 23.13
N VAL A 207 9.07 7.53 23.03
CA VAL A 207 10.17 7.54 24.03
C VAL A 207 10.40 8.87 24.78
N SER A 208 10.05 10.05 24.26
CA SER A 208 10.58 11.29 24.89
C SER A 208 9.63 12.16 25.70
N VAL A 209 8.30 12.08 25.55
CA VAL A 209 7.41 13.05 26.26
C VAL A 209 7.00 12.53 27.65
N ALA A 210 6.75 11.22 27.80
CA ALA A 210 6.30 10.65 29.07
C ALA A 210 7.43 10.34 30.08
N PHE A 211 8.69 10.19 29.64
CA PHE A 211 9.80 9.81 30.54
C PHE A 211 10.53 11.01 31.17
N ALA A 212 10.42 12.21 30.59
CA ALA A 212 11.06 13.41 31.14
C ALA A 212 10.32 13.99 32.35
N GLU A 213 8.98 13.83 32.44
CA GLU A 213 8.21 14.36 33.58
C GLU A 213 8.08 13.39 34.76
N LEU A 214 8.17 12.07 34.56
CA LEU A 214 8.14 11.10 35.67
C LEU A 214 9.45 11.08 36.48
N SER A 215 10.59 11.50 35.92
CA SER A 215 11.83 11.64 36.69
C SER A 215 11.96 12.98 37.43
N LEU A 216 11.31 14.04 36.97
CA LEU A 216 11.38 15.37 37.62
C LEU A 216 10.32 15.59 38.70
N LEU A 217 9.19 14.87 38.66
CA LEU A 217 8.15 14.95 39.71
C LEU A 217 8.35 13.95 40.86
N LEU A 218 9.12 12.87 40.68
CA LEU A 218 9.44 11.90 41.74
C LEU A 218 10.70 12.24 42.56
N TRP A 219 11.51 13.22 42.15
CA TRP A 219 12.72 13.65 42.88
C TRP A 219 12.59 15.02 43.57
N GLY A 220 11.38 15.59 43.62
CA GLY A 220 11.12 16.90 44.23
C GLY A 220 10.38 16.88 45.58
N ARG A 221 10.09 15.70 46.15
CA ARG A 221 9.45 15.58 47.47
C ARG A 221 10.37 14.86 48.44
N HIS A 222 10.87 15.61 49.43
CA HIS A 222 11.35 15.10 50.70
C HIS A 222 10.39 14.02 51.23
N ILE A 223 10.81 12.76 51.13
CA ILE A 223 10.26 11.68 51.96
C ILE A 223 11.45 11.09 52.71
N THR A 224 11.61 11.52 53.96
CA THR A 224 12.39 10.79 54.95
C THR A 224 11.70 9.44 55.19
N LEU A 225 12.12 8.40 54.48
CA LEU A 225 11.79 7.03 54.84
C LEU A 225 12.84 6.55 55.85
N ASN A 226 12.46 6.59 57.14
CA ASN A 226 13.13 5.84 58.18
C ASN A 226 13.07 4.34 57.85
N PHE A 227 14.20 3.75 57.49
CA PHE A 227 14.36 2.30 57.48
C PHE A 227 14.65 1.84 58.90
N ALA A 228 13.65 1.27 59.57
CA ALA A 228 13.86 0.44 60.73
C ALA A 228 14.45 -0.91 60.28
N VAL A 229 15.63 -1.24 60.79
CA VAL A 229 16.27 -2.55 60.65
C VAL A 229 15.70 -3.47 61.73
N PRO A 230 15.12 -4.64 61.41
CA PRO A 230 14.99 -5.71 62.37
C PRO A 230 16.26 -6.58 62.30
N SER A 231 16.96 -6.63 63.42
CA SER A 231 18.05 -7.55 63.70
C SER A 231 17.53 -8.95 64.03
N LEU A 232 18.16 -9.94 63.38
CA LEU A 232 18.17 -11.40 63.61
C LEU A 232 16.91 -12.19 63.26
#